data_AF-K1ZZW6-F1
#
_entry.id   AF-K1ZZW6-F1
#
_cell.length_a   1.000
_cell.length_b   1.000
_cell.length_c   1.000
_cell.angle_alpha   90.00
_cell.angle_beta   90.00
_cell.angle_gamma   90.00
#
_symmetry.space_group_name_H-M   'P 1'
#
loop_
_entity.id
_entity.type
_entity.pdbx_description
1 polymer ?
#
loop_
_entity_poly.entity_id
_entity_poly.type
_entity_poly.pdbx_seq_one_letter_code
_entity_poly.pdbx_strand_id
1 'polypeptide(L)'
;RPTPRAAAQFSLSAMLAEDGVLSVDQAVDALACRFLRVPLSPTARSALVLLLAEELGTTDLVAAQSYCEHGLRLVAHGIMCAPQYQLG
;
A
#
# COMPACT_ATOMS: atom_id res chain seq x y z
N ARG A 1 8.93 -28.42 9.74
CA ARG A 1 8.57 -27.39 10.75
C ARG A 1 7.96 -26.23 9.98
N PRO A 2 6.75 -25.76 10.28
CA PRO A 2 6.19 -24.61 9.58
C PRO A 2 6.99 -23.37 10.00
N THR A 3 7.39 -22.54 9.04
CA THR A 3 7.92 -21.21 9.33
C THR A 3 6.78 -20.40 9.99
N PRO A 4 6.98 -19.84 11.19
CA PRO A 4 5.99 -18.97 11.81
C PRO A 4 5.73 -17.80 10.84
N ARG A 5 4.52 -17.73 10.32
CA ARG A 5 4.08 -16.65 9.44
C ARG A 5 3.70 -15.45 10.32
N ALA A 6 4.68 -14.89 11.02
CA ALA A 6 4.47 -13.63 11.72
C ALA A 6 4.38 -12.53 10.65
N ALA A 7 3.31 -11.75 10.69
CA ALA A 7 3.24 -10.52 9.91
C ALA A 7 4.49 -9.67 10.24
N ALA A 8 5.01 -8.93 9.25
CA ALA A 8 6.14 -8.05 9.46
C ALA A 8 5.92 -7.19 10.73
N GLN A 9 6.90 -7.19 11.64
CA GLN A 9 6.79 -6.59 12.98
C GLN A 9 6.73 -5.05 12.97
N PHE A 10 6.75 -4.42 11.79
CA PHE A 10 6.62 -2.97 11.62
C PHE A 10 5.19 -2.61 11.20
N SER A 11 4.73 -1.41 11.56
CA SER A 11 3.45 -0.85 11.13
C SER A 11 3.65 0.06 9.91
N LEU A 12 2.93 -0.25 8.83
CA LEU A 12 2.90 0.61 7.64
C LEU A 12 2.13 1.90 7.93
N SER A 13 1.06 1.85 8.72
CA SER A 13 0.28 3.03 9.06
C SER A 13 1.09 4.03 9.88
N ALA A 14 1.86 3.56 10.87
CA ALA A 14 2.75 4.41 11.65
C ALA A 14 3.84 5.05 10.76
N MET A 15 4.49 4.24 9.93
CA MET A 15 5.54 4.73 9.01
C MET A 15 5.02 5.82 8.07
N LEU A 16 3.85 5.61 7.45
CA LEU A 16 3.27 6.61 6.54
C LEU A 16 2.78 7.85 7.28
N ALA A 17 2.30 7.72 8.53
CA ALA A 17 1.95 8.86 9.36
C ALA A 17 3.18 9.72 9.72
N GLU A 18 4.32 9.08 10.01
CA GLU A 18 5.61 9.78 10.24
C GLU A 18 6.09 10.51 8.98
N ASP A 19 5.83 9.95 7.80
CA ASP A 19 6.11 10.57 6.50
C ASP A 19 5.09 11.66 6.10
N GLY A 20 4.07 11.92 6.94
CA GLY A 20 3.06 12.96 6.70
C GLY A 20 2.05 12.62 5.60
N VAL A 21 1.82 11.33 5.35
CA VAL A 21 0.86 10.85 4.34
C VAL A 21 -0.57 10.98 4.85
N LEU A 22 -1.41 11.67 4.08
CA LEU A 22 -2.78 12.02 4.47
C LEU A 22 -3.86 11.34 3.64
N SER A 23 -3.53 10.89 2.43
CA SER A 23 -4.51 10.31 1.51
C SER A 23 -4.10 8.94 0.99
N VAL A 24 -5.10 8.21 0.49
CA VAL A 24 -4.91 6.91 -0.18
C VAL A 24 -3.97 7.01 -1.38
N ASP A 25 -4.06 8.07 -2.19
CA ASP A 25 -3.12 8.34 -3.29
C ASP A 25 -1.68 8.46 -2.79
N GLN A 26 -1.46 9.31 -1.79
CA GLN A 26 -0.14 9.52 -1.21
C GLN A 26 0.42 8.23 -0.60
N ALA A 27 -0.44 7.40 0.01
CA ALA A 27 -0.05 6.12 0.57
C ALA A 27 0.47 5.16 -0.51
N VAL A 28 -0.26 5.02 -1.62
CA VAL A 28 0.16 4.18 -2.74
C VAL A 28 1.47 4.69 -3.33
N ASP A 29 1.60 6.01 -3.52
CA ASP A 29 2.83 6.62 -4.06
C ASP A 29 4.02 6.42 -3.13
N ALA A 30 3.86 6.62 -1.82
CA ALA A 30 4.91 6.43 -0.83
C ALA A 30 5.36 4.96 -0.77
N LEU A 31 4.44 4.00 -0.78
CA LEU A 31 4.75 2.57 -0.80
C LEU A 31 5.44 2.16 -2.11
N ALA A 32 4.99 2.69 -3.25
CA ALA A 32 5.60 2.42 -4.55
C ALA A 32 7.04 2.96 -4.61
N CYS A 33 7.27 4.21 -4.19
CA CYS A 33 8.61 4.79 -4.10
C CYS A 33 9.54 4.02 -3.18
N ARG A 34 8.99 3.38 -2.14
CA ARG A 34 9.78 2.63 -1.15
C ARG A 34 10.14 1.22 -1.61
N PHE A 35 9.25 0.54 -2.33
CA PHE A 35 9.44 -0.86 -2.71
C PHE A 35 9.89 -1.06 -4.16
N LEU A 36 9.67 -0.09 -5.05
CA LEU A 36 10.03 -0.19 -6.47
C LEU A 36 11.20 0.73 -6.82
N ARG A 37 12.06 0.26 -7.73
CA ARG A 37 13.11 1.09 -8.35
C ARG A 37 12.60 1.90 -9.54
N VAL A 38 11.48 1.48 -10.13
CA VAL A 38 10.87 2.08 -11.32
C VAL A 38 9.45 2.50 -10.94
N PRO A 39 8.97 3.68 -11.38
CA PRO A 39 7.61 4.12 -11.09
C PRO A 39 6.57 3.14 -11.63
N LEU A 40 5.43 3.05 -10.94
CA LEU A 40 4.26 2.34 -11.44
C LEU A 40 3.76 2.99 -12.73
N SER A 41 3.19 2.20 -13.63
CA SER A 41 2.39 2.76 -14.73
C SER A 41 1.17 3.48 -14.16
N PRO A 42 0.63 4.50 -14.85
CA PRO A 42 -0.56 5.23 -14.38
C PRO A 42 -1.75 4.29 -14.12
N THR A 43 -1.95 3.30 -14.99
CA THR A 43 -3.02 2.30 -14.85
C THR A 43 -2.84 1.42 -13.61
N ALA A 44 -1.62 0.93 -13.35
CA ALA A 44 -1.34 0.11 -12.17
C ALA A 44 -1.47 0.92 -10.88
N ARG A 45 -1.00 2.17 -10.88
CA ARG A 45 -1.18 3.11 -9.77
C ARG A 45 -2.67 3.31 -9.47
N SER A 46 -3.47 3.66 -10.48
CA SER A 46 -4.91 3.88 -10.31
C SER A 46 -5.64 2.64 -9.78
N ALA A 47 -5.25 1.44 -10.22
CA ALA A 47 -5.82 0.19 -9.71
C ALA A 47 -5.52 -0.02 -8.21
N LEU A 48 -4.28 0.25 -7.77
CA LEU A 48 -3.89 0.14 -6.36
C LEU A 48 -4.57 1.21 -5.48
N VAL A 49 -4.71 2.44 -6.00
CA VAL A 49 -5.45 3.53 -5.32
C VAL A 49 -6.91 3.15 -5.14
N LEU A 50 -7.56 2.65 -6.20
CA LEU A 50 -8.95 2.22 -6.13
C LEU A 50 -9.12 1.08 -5.12
N LEU A 51 -8.26 0.06 -5.20
CA LEU A 51 -8.26 -1.06 -4.26
C LEU A 51 -8.14 -0.58 -2.81
N LEU A 52 -7.23 0.35 -2.52
CA LEU A 52 -7.08 0.85 -1.14
C LEU A 52 -8.28 1.70 -0.70
N ALA A 53 -8.83 2.53 -1.58
CA ALA A 53 -10.01 3.33 -1.27
C ALA A 53 -11.25 2.45 -1.01
N GLU A 54 -11.42 1.38 -1.78
CA GLU A 54 -12.49 0.39 -1.59
C GLU A 54 -12.32 -0.37 -0.27
N GLU A 55 -11.11 -0.84 0.04
CA GLU A 55 -10.83 -1.55 1.29
C GLU A 55 -11.03 -0.68 2.54
N LEU A 56 -10.73 0.62 2.45
CA LEU A 56 -10.88 1.54 3.59
C LEU A 56 -12.27 2.19 3.67
N GLY A 57 -13.06 2.15 2.59
CA GLY A 57 -14.31 2.88 2.45
C GLY A 57 -14.16 4.41 2.44
N THR A 58 -12.94 4.92 2.30
CA THR A 58 -12.59 6.34 2.32
C THR A 58 -11.27 6.58 1.59
N THR A 59 -11.06 7.80 1.11
CA THR A 59 -9.78 8.27 0.56
C THR A 59 -8.92 9.04 1.58
N ASP A 60 -9.49 9.36 2.75
CA ASP A 60 -8.82 10.01 3.86
C ASP A 60 -8.12 8.97 4.75
N LEU A 61 -6.80 8.96 4.70
CA LEU A 61 -5.99 8.00 5.46
C LEU A 61 -5.91 8.37 6.95
N VAL A 62 -6.08 9.64 7.29
CA VAL A 62 -6.12 10.12 8.68
C VAL A 62 -7.40 9.62 9.36
N ALA A 63 -8.53 9.72 8.68
CA ALA A 63 -9.79 9.16 9.17
C ALA A 63 -9.72 7.62 9.35
N ALA A 64 -8.96 6.94 8.50
CA ALA A 64 -8.80 5.49 8.53
C ALA A 64 -7.64 4.98 9.41
N GLN A 65 -6.93 5.85 10.13
CA GLN A 65 -5.64 5.52 10.74
C GLN A 65 -5.69 4.34 11.73
N SER A 66 -6.82 4.14 12.41
CA SER A 66 -7.01 3.04 13.37
C SER A 66 -7.22 1.66 12.73
N TYR A 67 -7.50 1.60 11.42
CA TYR A 67 -7.79 0.34 10.70
C TYR A 67 -7.08 0.21 9.34
N CYS A 68 -6.31 1.21 8.90
CA CYS A 68 -5.71 1.22 7.56
C CYS A 68 -4.56 0.22 7.36
N GLU A 69 -3.97 -0.29 8.45
CA GLU A 69 -2.84 -1.21 8.42
C GLU A 69 -3.11 -2.45 7.53
N HIS A 70 -4.33 -2.98 7.55
CA HIS A 70 -4.69 -4.13 6.71
C HIS A 70 -4.68 -3.78 5.21
N GLY A 71 -5.38 -2.72 4.82
CA GLY A 71 -5.42 -2.26 3.43
C GLY A 71 -4.03 -1.88 2.90
N LEU A 72 -3.21 -1.23 3.73
CA LEU A 72 -1.82 -0.89 3.39
C LEU A 72 -0.97 -2.14 3.12
N ARG A 73 -1.14 -3.20 3.92
CA ARG A 73 -0.45 -4.48 3.67
C ARG A 73 -0.93 -5.16 2.40
N LEU A 74 -2.21 -5.01 2.06
CA LEU A 74 -2.79 -5.56 0.83
C LEU A 74 -2.23 -4.84 -0.41
N VAL A 75 -2.11 -3.51 -0.37
CA VAL A 75 -1.42 -2.72 -1.40
C VAL A 75 0.07 -3.07 -1.49
N ALA A 76 0.77 -3.13 -0.36
CA ALA A 76 2.19 -3.50 -0.36
C ALA A 76 2.40 -4.91 -0.95
N HIS A 77 1.50 -5.83 -0.63
CA HIS A 77 1.46 -7.15 -1.27
C HIS A 77 1.20 -7.04 -2.77
N GLY A 78 0.23 -6.24 -3.21
CA GLY A 78 -0.04 -5.99 -4.63
C GLY A 78 1.17 -5.42 -5.38
N ILE A 79 1.90 -4.48 -4.78
CA ILE A 79 3.13 -3.92 -5.34
C ILE A 79 4.22 -5.00 -5.50
N MET A 80 4.42 -5.83 -4.47
CA MET A 80 5.46 -6.88 -4.48
C MET A 80 5.09 -8.10 -5.31
N CYS A 81 3.79 -8.43 -5.36
CA CYS A 81 3.21 -9.53 -6.13
C CYS A 81 2.68 -9.07 -7.48
N ALA A 82 3.19 -7.94 -7.99
CA ALA A 82 3.06 -7.56 -9.39
C ALA A 82 4.35 -7.88 -10.18
N PRO A 83 4.74 -9.16 -10.38
CA PRO A 83 5.59 -9.50 -11.53
C PRO A 83 4.81 -9.35 -12.87
N GLN A 84 3.47 -9.30 -12.85
CA GLN A 84 2.62 -9.42 -14.05
C GLN A 84 2.19 -8.13 -14.78
N TYR A 85 2.76 -6.96 -14.51
CA TYR A 85 2.67 -5.83 -15.48
C TYR A 85 3.95 -5.68 -16.34
N GLN A 86 4.87 -6.65 -16.27
CA GLN A 86 6.12 -6.65 -17.06
C GLN A 86 5.95 -6.88 -18.57
N LEU A 87 4.77 -7.21 -19.10
CA LEU A 87 4.55 -7.36 -20.55
C LEU A 87 3.11 -6.98 -20.93
N GLY A 88 2.95 -5.75 -21.40
CA GLY A 88 1.76 -5.24 -22.09
C GLY A 88 2.14 -3.98 -22.83
#